data_AF-A0A815FH98-F1
#
_entry.id   AF-A0A815FH98-F1
#
_cell.length_a   1.000
_cell.length_b   1.000
_cell.length_c   1.000
_cell.angle_alpha   90.00
_cell.angle_beta   90.00
_cell.angle_gamma   90.00
#
_symmetry.space_group_name_H-M   'P 1'
#
loop_
_entity.id
_entity.type
_entity.pdbx_description
1 polymer ?
#
loop_
_entity_poly.entity_id
_entity_poly.type
_entity_poly.pdbx_seq_one_letter_code
_entity_poly.pdbx_strand_id
1 'polypeptide(L)'
;MASARQDKPCAECQIGVATCNGCDKRFCLPHFMEHRQQLDKQMDEVVQEHNQLRDALSQHSNTSQLFSRINAWEQASIRKITAATEQARADLQEFCDRTKHRMGDSLGKIADQLKSKQKSNLYTEKEIGGWIKQLDELRKMLEEPMNIDIIDDKDIRSSIRMIKVIEKSNSEELLMPNEMTVPPKAPTVRMSTEDTSKTTSKSSNEKHFVCPFQGACHSTSFSDMLASQ
;
A
#
# COMPACT_ATOMS: atom_id res chain seq x y z
N MET A 1 -33.58 80.18 53.43
CA MET A 1 -32.75 80.33 52.21
C MET A 1 -33.21 79.31 51.19
N ALA A 2 -33.76 79.77 50.07
CA ALA A 2 -34.33 78.92 49.02
C ALA A 2 -33.20 78.31 48.18
N SER A 3 -33.20 76.99 48.04
CA SER A 3 -32.21 76.25 47.25
C SER A 3 -32.52 76.43 45.76
N ALA A 4 -31.62 77.11 45.03
CA ALA A 4 -31.70 77.26 43.59
C ALA A 4 -31.56 75.88 42.94
N ARG A 5 -32.62 75.37 42.31
CA ARG A 5 -32.54 74.20 41.43
C ARG A 5 -31.68 74.59 40.23
N GLN A 6 -30.43 74.15 40.21
CA GLN A 6 -29.62 74.16 39.00
C GLN A 6 -30.20 73.10 38.06
N ASP A 7 -31.14 73.51 37.22
CA ASP A 7 -31.69 72.67 36.16
C ASP A 7 -30.55 72.40 35.17
N LYS A 8 -29.95 71.21 35.27
CA LYS A 8 -28.91 70.79 34.33
C LYS A 8 -29.54 70.65 32.94
N PRO A 9 -28.84 71.10 31.87
CA PRO A 9 -29.39 71.08 30.52
C PRO A 9 -29.61 69.65 30.01
N CYS A 10 -30.50 69.53 29.03
CA CYS A 10 -30.66 68.29 28.28
C CYS A 10 -29.37 68.02 27.48
N ALA A 11 -29.08 66.75 27.19
CA ALA A 11 -27.92 66.37 26.40
C ALA A 11 -27.95 66.91 24.96
N GLU A 12 -29.14 67.27 24.46
CA GLU A 12 -29.37 67.80 23.11
C GLU A 12 -30.00 69.21 23.13
N CYS A 13 -30.52 69.70 24.27
CA CYS A 13 -31.11 71.03 24.38
C CYS A 13 -30.96 71.66 25.79
N GLN A 14 -31.72 72.70 26.12
CA GLN A 14 -31.42 73.55 27.29
C GLN A 14 -32.06 73.11 28.62
N ILE A 15 -33.14 72.32 28.64
CA ILE A 15 -33.85 71.95 29.88
C ILE A 15 -34.04 70.44 29.96
N GLY A 16 -33.36 69.78 30.91
CA GLY A 16 -33.48 68.35 31.16
C GLY A 16 -34.40 68.04 32.35
N VAL A 17 -35.38 67.15 32.16
CA VAL A 17 -36.37 66.78 33.20
C VAL A 17 -36.19 65.33 33.66
N ALA A 18 -35.73 64.44 32.77
CA ALA A 18 -35.50 63.02 33.05
C ALA A 18 -34.01 62.70 32.95
N THR A 19 -33.53 61.72 33.73
CA THR A 19 -32.15 61.21 33.66
C THR A 19 -32.18 59.74 33.24
N CYS A 20 -31.37 59.35 32.26
CA CYS A 20 -31.18 57.95 31.91
C CYS A 20 -30.03 57.37 32.75
N ASN A 21 -30.32 56.37 33.58
CA ASN A 21 -29.31 55.72 34.43
C ASN A 21 -28.32 54.83 33.63
N GLY A 22 -28.63 54.52 32.37
CA GLY A 22 -27.75 53.71 31.53
C GLY A 22 -26.61 54.50 30.90
N CYS A 23 -26.81 55.80 30.62
CA CYS A 23 -25.81 56.67 30.01
C CYS A 23 -25.49 57.93 30.85
N ASP A 24 -26.08 58.05 32.04
CA ASP A 24 -25.97 59.18 32.98
C ASP A 24 -26.27 60.57 32.40
N LYS A 25 -26.99 60.61 31.27
CA LYS A 25 -27.39 61.84 30.59
C LYS A 25 -28.79 62.29 30.99
N ARG A 26 -29.01 63.60 31.01
CA ARG A 26 -30.32 64.22 31.22
C ARG A 26 -30.97 64.59 29.89
N PHE A 27 -32.27 64.40 29.80
CA PHE A 27 -33.04 64.66 28.59
C PHE A 27 -34.33 65.41 28.91
N CYS A 28 -34.79 66.24 27.97
CA CYS A 28 -36.19 66.64 27.96
C CYS A 28 -37.04 65.44 27.51
N LEU A 29 -38.36 65.48 27.75
CA LEU A 29 -39.26 64.38 27.41
C LEU A 29 -39.15 63.90 25.94
N PRO A 30 -39.12 64.76 24.91
CA PRO A 30 -39.00 64.28 23.52
C PRO A 30 -37.66 63.60 23.23
N HIS A 31 -36.52 64.21 23.59
CA HIS A 31 -35.20 63.57 23.38
C HIS A 31 -35.01 62.30 24.23
N PHE A 32 -35.70 62.19 25.38
CA PHE A 32 -35.71 60.95 26.16
C PHE A 32 -36.42 59.80 25.42
N MET A 33 -37.53 60.11 24.74
CA MET A 33 -38.25 59.13 23.91
C MET A 33 -37.45 58.73 22.68
N GLU A 34 -36.78 59.67 22.01
CA GLU A 34 -35.87 59.38 20.89
C GLU A 34 -34.69 58.52 21.34
N HIS A 35 -34.07 58.84 22.48
CA HIS A 35 -33.03 58.01 23.07
C HIS A 35 -33.53 56.59 23.35
N ARG A 36 -34.73 56.44 23.89
CA ARG A 36 -35.32 55.12 24.16
C ARG A 36 -35.60 54.36 22.88
N GLN A 37 -36.13 55.02 21.86
CA GLN A 37 -36.37 54.42 20.55
C GLN A 37 -35.06 53.97 19.90
N GLN A 38 -33.97 54.74 20.06
CA GLN A 38 -32.65 54.35 19.56
C GLN A 38 -32.10 53.12 20.29
N LEU A 39 -32.31 53.01 21.60
CA LEU A 39 -31.95 51.81 22.37
C LEU A 39 -32.75 50.58 21.93
N ASP A 40 -34.04 50.73 21.65
CA ASP A 40 -34.87 49.62 21.17
C ASP A 40 -34.37 49.12 19.80
N LYS A 41 -34.01 50.04 18.88
CA LYS A 41 -33.37 49.67 17.60
C LYS A 41 -32.05 48.93 17.79
N GLN A 42 -31.18 49.40 18.68
CA GLN A 42 -29.93 48.72 19.00
C GLN A 42 -30.16 47.33 19.58
N MET A 43 -31.20 47.16 20.39
CA MET A 43 -31.56 45.85 20.93
C MET A 43 -32.05 44.91 19.84
N ASP A 44 -32.88 45.40 18.90
CA ASP A 44 -33.34 44.63 17.75
C ASP A 44 -32.16 44.17 16.87
N GLU A 45 -31.17 45.05 16.64
CA GLU A 45 -29.93 44.69 15.93
C GLU A 45 -29.16 43.59 16.67
N VAL A 46 -28.99 43.70 18.00
CA VAL A 46 -28.31 42.66 18.80
C VAL A 46 -29.06 41.33 18.75
N VAL A 47 -30.40 41.35 18.84
CA VAL A 47 -31.23 40.14 18.74
C VAL A 47 -31.11 39.51 17.35
N GLN A 48 -31.09 40.33 16.30
CA GLN A 48 -30.91 39.88 14.93
C GLN A 48 -29.53 39.22 14.74
N GLU A 49 -28.44 39.88 15.15
CA GLU A 49 -27.08 39.33 15.06
C GLU A 49 -26.94 38.03 15.87
N HIS A 50 -27.52 37.98 17.08
CA HIS A 50 -27.54 36.75 17.88
C HIS A 50 -28.24 35.60 17.15
N ASN A 51 -29.42 35.85 16.57
CA ASN A 51 -30.17 34.83 15.84
C ASN A 51 -29.42 34.37 14.58
N GLN A 52 -28.81 35.29 13.83
CA GLN A 52 -27.98 34.97 12.68
C GLN A 52 -26.77 34.11 13.07
N LEU A 53 -26.09 34.45 14.17
CA LEU A 53 -24.95 33.67 14.66
C LEU A 53 -25.38 32.27 15.12
N ARG A 54 -26.49 32.16 15.85
CA ARG A 54 -27.06 30.88 16.28
C ARG A 54 -27.42 30.01 15.07
N ASP A 55 -28.07 30.59 14.08
CA ASP A 55 -28.50 29.89 12.89
C ASP A 55 -27.27 29.47 12.06
N ALA A 56 -26.26 30.33 11.92
CA ALA A 56 -24.98 30.00 11.28
C ALA A 56 -24.25 28.87 12.01
N LEU A 57 -24.21 28.88 13.35
CA LEU A 57 -23.62 27.80 14.15
C LEU A 57 -24.37 26.47 13.96
N SER A 58 -25.69 26.50 13.85
CA SER A 58 -26.50 25.30 13.59
C SER A 58 -26.29 24.73 12.19
N GLN A 59 -25.99 25.59 11.21
CA GLN A 59 -25.75 25.23 9.82
C GLN A 59 -24.28 24.87 9.53
N HIS A 60 -23.33 25.33 10.36
CA HIS A 60 -21.91 25.02 10.24
C HIS A 60 -21.60 23.57 10.65
N SER A 61 -21.77 22.63 9.72
CA SER A 61 -21.33 21.25 9.84
C SER A 61 -19.85 21.06 9.51
N ASN A 62 -18.95 21.89 10.06
CA ASN A 62 -17.49 21.74 9.88
C ASN A 62 -16.98 20.37 10.37
N THR A 63 -17.75 19.71 11.25
CA THR A 63 -17.54 18.32 11.67
C THR A 63 -17.52 17.36 10.48
N SER A 64 -18.40 17.53 9.49
CA SER A 64 -18.50 16.64 8.33
C SER A 64 -17.20 16.62 7.51
N GLN A 65 -16.58 17.78 7.28
CA GLN A 65 -15.33 17.90 6.53
C GLN A 65 -14.14 17.28 7.28
N LEU A 66 -14.06 17.46 8.61
CA LEU A 66 -13.03 16.83 9.42
C LEU A 66 -13.18 15.31 9.45
N PHE A 67 -14.41 14.80 9.61
CA PHE A 67 -14.68 13.36 9.50
C PHE A 67 -14.35 12.81 8.12
N SER A 68 -14.69 13.52 7.02
CA SER A 68 -14.30 13.11 5.68
C SER A 68 -12.79 13.01 5.51
N ARG A 69 -12.02 13.94 6.11
CA ARG A 69 -10.55 13.91 6.08
C ARG A 69 -9.98 12.73 6.87
N ILE A 70 -10.55 12.42 8.03
CA ILE A 70 -10.18 11.25 8.84
C ILE A 70 -10.48 9.96 8.06
N ASN A 71 -11.68 9.84 7.48
CA ASN A 71 -12.07 8.68 6.68
C ASN A 71 -11.18 8.49 5.45
N ALA A 72 -10.82 9.59 4.76
CA ALA A 72 -9.91 9.53 3.63
C ALA A 72 -8.50 9.06 4.05
N TRP A 73 -8.00 9.54 5.18
CA TRP A 73 -6.72 9.10 5.74
C TRP A 73 -6.75 7.62 6.14
N GLU A 74 -7.82 7.16 6.79
CA GLU A 74 -8.02 5.76 7.16
C GLU A 74 -8.03 4.86 5.92
N GLN A 75 -8.85 5.18 4.92
CA GLN A 75 -8.91 4.40 3.69
C GLN A 75 -7.59 4.36 2.94
N ALA A 76 -6.88 5.49 2.84
CA ALA A 76 -5.56 5.53 2.22
C ALA A 76 -4.54 4.67 2.98
N SER A 77 -4.61 4.66 4.31
CA SER A 77 -3.75 3.86 5.18
C SER A 77 -4.01 2.36 5.02
N ILE A 78 -5.27 1.94 5.04
CA ILE A 78 -5.68 0.55 4.80
C ILE A 78 -5.17 0.07 3.44
N ARG A 79 -5.39 0.86 2.38
CA ARG A 79 -4.92 0.50 1.03
C ARG A 79 -3.41 0.29 0.97
N LYS A 80 -2.63 1.14 1.63
CA LYS A 80 -1.17 1.02 1.69
C LYS A 80 -0.74 -0.26 2.42
N ILE A 81 -1.36 -0.56 3.56
CA ILE A 81 -1.06 -1.77 4.35
C ILE A 81 -1.40 -3.02 3.54
N THR A 82 -2.58 -3.04 2.92
CA THR A 82 -3.03 -4.16 2.10
C THR A 82 -2.08 -4.40 0.93
N ALA A 83 -1.74 -3.35 0.17
CA ALA A 83 -0.83 -3.48 -0.96
C ALA A 83 0.57 -3.98 -0.53
N ALA A 84 1.12 -3.46 0.56
CA ALA A 84 2.42 -3.93 1.08
C ALA A 84 2.35 -5.40 1.53
N THR A 85 1.25 -5.81 2.16
CA THR A 85 1.05 -7.19 2.62
C THR A 85 0.86 -8.14 1.44
N GLU A 86 0.15 -7.73 0.40
CA GLU A 86 -0.03 -8.50 -0.83
C GLU A 86 1.30 -8.68 -1.56
N GLN A 87 2.10 -7.63 -1.67
CA GLN A 87 3.45 -7.72 -2.23
C GLN A 87 4.32 -8.69 -1.44
N ALA A 88 4.36 -8.57 -0.10
CA ALA A 88 5.13 -9.47 0.74
C ALA A 88 4.71 -10.95 0.58
N ARG A 89 3.40 -11.22 0.44
CA ARG A 89 2.91 -12.58 0.15
C ARG A 89 3.34 -13.07 -1.22
N ALA A 90 3.28 -12.20 -2.24
CA ALA A 90 3.72 -12.54 -3.59
C ALA A 90 5.22 -12.85 -3.62
N ASP A 91 6.04 -12.03 -2.97
CA ASP A 91 7.49 -12.22 -2.88
C ASP A 91 7.84 -13.55 -2.17
N LEU A 92 7.15 -13.85 -1.07
CA LEU A 92 7.31 -15.12 -0.36
C LEU A 92 6.92 -16.31 -1.23
N GLN A 93 5.79 -16.22 -1.93
CA GLN A 93 5.33 -17.28 -2.84
C GLN A 93 6.34 -17.53 -3.96
N GLU A 94 6.85 -16.46 -4.59
CA GLU A 94 7.86 -16.57 -5.63
C GLU A 94 9.14 -17.23 -5.09
N PHE A 95 9.58 -16.86 -3.89
CA PHE A 95 10.72 -17.49 -3.25
C PHE A 95 10.51 -18.99 -3.01
N CYS A 96 9.35 -19.37 -2.49
CA CYS A 96 8.96 -20.77 -2.29
C CYS A 96 9.02 -21.55 -3.61
N ASP A 97 8.46 -20.97 -4.67
CA ASP A 97 8.38 -21.61 -5.98
C ASP A 97 9.76 -21.75 -6.63
N ARG A 98 10.61 -20.73 -6.55
CA ARG A 98 12.02 -20.80 -6.99
C ARG A 98 12.79 -21.90 -6.24
N THR A 99 12.63 -21.96 -4.92
CA THR A 99 13.30 -22.96 -4.08
C THR A 99 12.85 -24.37 -4.44
N LYS A 100 11.54 -24.57 -4.56
CA LYS A 100 10.95 -25.85 -4.99
C LYS A 100 11.45 -26.28 -6.36
N HIS A 101 11.52 -25.36 -7.32
CA HIS A 101 12.02 -25.65 -8.66
C HIS A 101 13.50 -26.07 -8.64
N ARG A 102 14.35 -25.32 -7.92
CA ARG A 102 15.77 -25.65 -7.75
C ARG A 102 15.99 -27.03 -7.11
N MET A 103 15.17 -27.38 -6.13
CA MET A 103 15.20 -28.72 -5.51
C MET A 103 14.75 -29.79 -6.51
N GLY A 104 13.70 -29.55 -7.28
CA GLY A 104 13.23 -30.42 -8.34
C GLY A 104 14.29 -30.70 -9.41
N ASP A 105 14.98 -29.66 -9.87
CA ASP A 105 16.08 -29.79 -10.83
C ASP A 105 17.25 -30.61 -10.28
N SER A 106 17.58 -30.40 -9.00
CA SER A 106 18.66 -31.13 -8.33
C SER A 106 18.30 -32.62 -8.18
N LEU A 107 17.06 -32.92 -7.80
CA LEU A 107 16.54 -34.30 -7.77
C LEU A 107 16.52 -34.94 -9.16
N GLY A 108 16.14 -34.17 -10.19
CA GLY A 108 16.18 -34.62 -11.59
C GLY A 108 17.60 -35.02 -12.04
N LYS A 109 18.60 -34.18 -11.74
CA LYS A 109 20.02 -34.47 -12.02
C LYS A 109 20.49 -35.74 -11.31
N ILE A 110 20.16 -35.92 -10.04
CA ILE A 110 20.51 -37.13 -9.29
C ILE A 110 19.84 -38.36 -9.93
N ALA A 111 18.56 -38.26 -10.30
CA ALA A 111 17.82 -39.34 -10.95
C ALA A 111 18.43 -39.73 -12.31
N ASP A 112 18.87 -38.77 -13.11
CA ASP A 112 19.51 -39.02 -14.40
C ASP A 112 20.90 -39.65 -14.24
N GLN A 113 21.68 -39.18 -13.27
CA GLN A 113 22.97 -39.78 -12.91
C GLN A 113 22.80 -41.23 -12.44
N LEU A 114 21.84 -41.48 -11.55
CA LEU A 114 21.51 -42.83 -11.07
C LEU A 114 21.11 -43.75 -12.22
N LYS A 115 20.19 -43.32 -13.09
CA LYS A 115 19.76 -44.11 -14.26
C LYS A 115 20.92 -44.42 -15.21
N SER A 116 21.78 -43.44 -15.48
CA SER A 116 22.94 -43.61 -16.36
C SER A 116 23.92 -44.64 -15.78
N LYS A 117 24.25 -44.49 -14.49
CA LYS A 117 25.20 -45.36 -13.78
C LYS A 117 24.66 -46.77 -13.58
N GLN A 118 23.37 -46.91 -13.27
CA GLN A 118 22.68 -48.19 -13.18
C GLN A 118 22.71 -48.96 -14.51
N LYS A 119 22.48 -48.27 -15.65
CA LYS A 119 22.59 -48.89 -16.99
C LYS A 119 24.00 -49.37 -17.30
N SER A 120 25.01 -48.62 -16.87
CA SER A 120 26.41 -48.99 -17.07
C SER A 120 26.93 -50.03 -16.08
N ASN A 121 26.24 -50.26 -14.94
CA ASN A 121 26.73 -51.04 -13.79
C ASN A 121 28.11 -50.57 -13.25
N LEU A 122 28.49 -49.32 -13.52
CA LEU A 122 29.75 -48.72 -13.10
C LEU A 122 29.49 -47.66 -12.03
N TYR A 123 29.28 -48.10 -10.79
CA TYR A 123 29.19 -47.23 -9.63
C TYR A 123 30.25 -47.61 -8.60
N THR A 124 30.75 -46.61 -7.90
CA THR A 124 31.69 -46.74 -6.78
C THR A 124 31.02 -46.37 -5.47
N GLU A 125 31.54 -46.87 -4.35
CA GLU A 125 31.07 -46.51 -3.00
C GLU A 125 31.14 -45.00 -2.77
N LYS A 126 32.12 -44.34 -3.40
CA LYS A 126 32.28 -42.88 -3.35
C LYS A 126 31.12 -42.15 -4.04
N GLU A 127 30.68 -42.63 -5.20
CA GLU A 127 29.54 -42.04 -5.93
C GLU A 127 28.22 -42.27 -5.19
N ILE A 128 28.01 -43.48 -4.66
CA ILE A 128 26.84 -43.79 -3.81
C ILE A 128 26.82 -42.89 -2.58
N GLY A 129 27.95 -42.77 -1.86
CA GLY A 129 28.08 -41.89 -0.72
C GLY A 129 27.84 -40.42 -1.07
N GLY A 130 28.25 -39.99 -2.27
CA GLY A 130 27.98 -38.65 -2.79
C GLY A 130 26.49 -38.38 -2.98
N TRP A 131 25.76 -39.29 -3.63
CA TRP A 131 24.31 -39.13 -3.82
C TRP A 131 23.54 -39.17 -2.51
N ILE A 132 23.91 -40.04 -1.57
CA ILE A 132 23.29 -40.07 -0.24
C ILE A 132 23.44 -38.72 0.45
N LYS A 133 24.64 -38.12 0.42
CA LYS A 133 24.88 -36.78 1.00
C LYS A 133 24.03 -35.70 0.34
N GLN A 134 23.96 -35.68 -1.00
CA GLN A 134 23.15 -34.71 -1.73
C GLN A 134 21.66 -34.84 -1.42
N LEU A 135 21.15 -36.07 -1.26
CA LEU A 135 19.76 -36.31 -0.86
C LEU A 135 19.51 -35.85 0.58
N ASP A 136 20.48 -36.00 1.46
CA ASP A 136 20.40 -35.55 2.86
C ASP A 136 20.40 -34.01 2.96
N GLU A 137 21.21 -33.33 2.15
CA GLU A 137 21.21 -31.86 2.03
C GLU A 137 19.87 -31.34 1.50
N LEU A 138 19.33 -31.97 0.46
CA LEU A 138 18.00 -31.63 -0.07
C LEU A 138 16.90 -31.85 0.97
N ARG A 139 17.01 -32.89 1.79
CA ARG A 139 16.07 -33.14 2.90
C ARG A 139 16.16 -32.05 3.97
N LYS A 140 17.37 -31.64 4.36
CA LYS A 140 17.56 -30.55 5.33
C LYS A 140 16.95 -29.24 4.85
N MET A 141 17.13 -28.90 3.57
CA MET A 141 16.50 -27.70 2.99
C MET A 141 14.97 -27.74 2.98
N LEU A 142 14.35 -28.93 3.06
CA LEU A 142 12.89 -29.09 3.17
C LEU A 142 12.41 -28.93 4.62
N GLU A 143 13.21 -29.43 5.58
CA GLU A 143 12.88 -29.48 7.00
C GLU A 143 13.20 -28.16 7.72
N GLU A 144 14.19 -27.40 7.25
CA GLU A 144 14.51 -26.08 7.80
C GLU A 144 13.55 -25.01 7.27
N PRO A 145 12.94 -24.19 8.16
CA PRO A 145 12.17 -23.04 7.70
C PRO A 145 13.07 -22.17 6.84
N MET A 146 12.64 -21.95 5.60
CA MET A 146 13.38 -21.17 4.60
C MET A 146 14.01 -19.93 5.24
N ASN A 147 15.28 -19.67 4.89
CA ASN A 147 16.13 -18.64 5.50
C ASN A 147 15.64 -17.23 5.12
N ILE A 148 14.44 -16.88 5.55
CA ILE A 148 13.68 -15.69 5.20
C ILE A 148 13.42 -14.95 6.49
N ASP A 149 13.76 -13.67 6.53
CA ASP A 149 13.30 -12.77 7.57
C ASP A 149 12.14 -11.93 7.06
N ILE A 150 11.11 -11.86 7.90
CA ILE A 150 10.02 -10.92 7.76
C ILE A 150 10.39 -9.71 8.63
N ILE A 151 10.75 -8.60 7.99
CA ILE A 151 11.21 -7.40 8.69
C ILE A 151 10.17 -6.29 8.54
N ASP A 152 9.87 -5.61 9.64
CA ASP A 152 9.14 -4.35 9.63
C ASP A 152 10.07 -3.21 9.19
N ASP A 153 9.60 -2.37 8.26
CA ASP A 153 10.29 -1.15 7.87
C ASP A 153 10.49 -0.28 9.13
N LYS A 154 11.73 -0.19 9.60
CA LYS A 154 12.10 0.48 10.86
C LYS A 154 12.04 2.01 10.76
N ASP A 155 11.35 2.56 9.78
CA ASP A 155 11.19 3.99 9.69
C ASP A 155 10.27 4.49 10.81
N ILE A 156 10.90 4.99 11.87
CA ILE A 156 10.27 5.52 13.07
C ILE A 156 9.37 6.73 12.72
N ARG A 157 9.56 7.36 11.55
CA ARG A 157 8.75 8.49 11.08
C ARG A 157 7.47 8.07 10.36
N SER A 158 7.38 6.80 9.97
CA SER A 158 6.20 6.26 9.30
C SER A 158 5.18 5.84 10.35
N SER A 159 3.97 6.40 10.29
CA SER A 159 2.86 6.00 11.18
C SER A 159 2.41 4.55 10.99
N ILE A 160 2.88 3.91 9.92
CA ILE A 160 2.55 2.53 9.54
C ILE A 160 3.85 1.82 9.20
N ARG A 161 4.14 0.73 9.91
CA ARG A 161 5.26 -0.17 9.61
C ARG A 161 4.85 -1.10 8.48
N MET A 162 5.71 -1.25 7.48
CA MET A 162 5.46 -2.14 6.34
C MET A 162 6.29 -3.41 6.46
N ILE A 163 5.69 -4.53 6.09
CA ILE A 163 6.36 -5.82 6.10
C ILE A 163 7.16 -5.99 4.81
N LYS A 164 8.40 -6.47 4.92
CA LYS A 164 9.25 -6.85 3.79
C LYS A 164 9.78 -8.26 4.00
N VAL A 165 9.92 -8.99 2.89
CA VAL A 165 10.51 -10.33 2.84
C VAL A 165 11.95 -10.19 2.36
N ILE A 166 12.91 -10.66 3.14
CA ILE A 166 14.34 -10.59 2.81
C ILE A 166 14.96 -11.98 2.90
N GLU A 167 15.73 -12.36 1.89
CA GLU A 167 16.55 -13.57 1.92
C GLU A 167 17.76 -13.36 2.85
N LYS A 168 17.96 -14.26 3.81
CA LYS A 168 19.19 -14.30 4.60
C LYS A 168 20.32 -14.76 3.68
N SER A 169 21.25 -13.84 3.41
CA SER A 169 22.51 -14.19 2.75
C SER A 169 23.34 -15.05 3.71
N ASN A 170 23.29 -16.38 3.53
CA ASN A 170 24.29 -17.25 4.14
C ASN A 170 25.64 -16.90 3.51
N SER A 171 26.51 -16.24 4.27
CA SER A 171 27.89 -16.00 3.91
C SER A 171 28.69 -17.29 4.17
N GLU A 172 28.40 -18.32 3.38
CA GLU A 172 29.28 -19.48 3.22
C GLU A 172 29.47 -19.71 1.72
N GLU A 173 30.48 -18.99 1.23
CA GLU A 173 31.10 -19.16 -0.08
C GLU A 173 31.70 -20.57 -0.17
N LEU A 174 30.87 -21.57 -0.50
CA LEU A 174 31.36 -22.88 -0.89
C LEU A 174 31.96 -22.78 -2.29
N LEU A 175 33.22 -22.33 -2.32
CA LEU A 175 34.14 -22.51 -3.43
C LEU A 175 34.18 -24.00 -3.79
N MET A 176 33.51 -24.35 -4.88
CA MET A 176 33.81 -25.58 -5.61
C MET A 176 35.14 -25.36 -6.35
N PRO A 177 36.19 -26.16 -6.11
CA PRO A 177 37.41 -26.06 -6.91
C PRO A 177 37.14 -26.51 -8.34
N ASN A 178 37.46 -25.59 -9.24
CA ASN A 178 37.37 -25.68 -10.68
C ASN A 178 38.33 -26.76 -11.24
N GLU A 179 37.98 -27.23 -12.44
CA GLU A 179 38.65 -28.25 -13.24
C GLU A 179 40.18 -28.14 -13.28
N MET A 180 40.88 -29.25 -12.98
CA MET A 180 42.26 -29.44 -13.42
C MET A 180 42.27 -29.86 -14.89
N THR A 181 42.47 -28.85 -15.74
CA THR A 181 43.28 -28.86 -16.97
C THR A 181 43.82 -30.22 -17.44
N VAL A 182 43.31 -30.67 -18.58
CA VAL A 182 43.96 -31.66 -19.46
C VAL A 182 45.11 -30.96 -20.21
N PRO A 183 46.33 -31.53 -20.27
CA PRO A 183 47.44 -30.94 -21.02
C PRO A 183 47.30 -31.17 -22.53
N PRO A 184 47.79 -30.25 -23.39
CA PRO A 184 47.65 -30.34 -24.84
C PRO A 184 48.65 -31.36 -25.40
N LYS A 185 48.16 -32.26 -26.26
CA LYS A 185 49.00 -33.13 -27.08
C LYS A 185 49.24 -32.46 -28.44
N ALA A 186 50.51 -32.35 -28.81
CA ALA A 186 51.06 -31.68 -29.98
C ALA A 186 50.59 -32.28 -31.34
N PRO A 187 50.77 -31.56 -32.46
CA PRO A 187 50.09 -31.83 -33.73
C PRO A 187 50.82 -32.86 -34.59
N THR A 188 50.05 -33.73 -35.25
CA THR A 188 50.55 -34.59 -36.32
C THR A 188 49.92 -34.14 -37.64
N VAL A 189 50.79 -33.73 -38.57
CA VAL A 189 50.53 -33.37 -39.96
C VAL A 189 50.24 -34.62 -40.81
N ARG A 190 49.28 -34.52 -41.74
CA ARG A 190 49.19 -35.15 -43.10
C ARG A 190 47.89 -34.67 -43.76
N MET A 191 47.94 -33.71 -44.69
CA MET A 191 48.06 -33.82 -46.17
C MET A 191 46.97 -34.63 -46.89
N SER A 192 46.25 -33.90 -47.77
CA SER A 192 45.62 -34.33 -49.06
C SER A 192 44.39 -35.24 -48.95
N THR A 193 43.32 -35.15 -49.76
CA THR A 193 42.97 -34.42 -50.99
C THR A 193 41.46 -34.63 -51.24
N GLU A 194 40.86 -33.79 -52.10
CA GLU A 194 39.71 -34.13 -52.99
C GLU A 194 38.36 -34.49 -52.32
N ASP A 195 37.20 -34.28 -52.91
CA ASP A 195 36.68 -33.44 -54.00
C ASP A 195 35.14 -33.63 -53.88
N THR A 196 34.37 -32.91 -54.69
CA THR A 196 33.00 -33.26 -55.11
C THR A 196 31.82 -32.83 -54.22
N SER A 197 31.27 -31.67 -54.58
CA SER A 197 29.91 -31.47 -55.11
C SER A 197 28.67 -32.04 -54.38
N LYS A 198 27.68 -31.14 -54.28
CA LYS A 198 26.38 -31.19 -55.00
C LYS A 198 25.09 -31.23 -54.15
N THR A 199 24.33 -30.15 -54.35
CA THR A 199 22.88 -30.07 -54.67
C THR A 199 21.77 -30.25 -53.62
N THR A 200 20.87 -29.25 -53.66
CA THR A 200 19.38 -29.29 -53.61
C THR A 200 18.73 -29.70 -52.28
N SER A 201 17.55 -29.24 -51.87
CA SER A 201 16.52 -28.30 -52.35
C SER A 201 15.45 -28.21 -51.25
N LYS A 202 14.72 -27.09 -51.20
CA LYS A 202 13.27 -26.92 -50.91
C LYS A 202 12.61 -27.80 -49.82
N SER A 203 11.86 -27.16 -48.92
CA SER A 203 10.41 -26.94 -49.09
C SER A 203 9.71 -26.70 -47.75
N SER A 204 8.77 -25.75 -47.79
CA SER A 204 7.68 -25.47 -46.86
C SER A 204 7.03 -26.69 -46.19
N ASN A 205 6.53 -26.50 -44.97
CA ASN A 205 5.09 -26.59 -44.77
C ASN A 205 4.58 -25.95 -43.46
N GLU A 206 3.56 -25.12 -43.64
CA GLU A 206 2.55 -24.72 -42.67
C GLU A 206 1.93 -25.92 -41.95
N LYS A 207 1.68 -25.77 -40.65
CA LYS A 207 0.56 -26.45 -39.99
C LYS A 207 -0.13 -25.49 -39.02
N HIS A 208 -1.30 -25.03 -39.47
CA HIS A 208 -2.44 -24.68 -38.62
C HIS A 208 -2.73 -25.81 -37.63
N PHE A 209 -2.95 -25.47 -36.35
CA PHE A 209 -3.78 -26.30 -35.47
C PHE A 209 -4.77 -25.40 -34.73
N VAL A 210 -6.04 -25.66 -35.05
CA VAL A 210 -7.25 -25.08 -34.47
C VAL A 210 -7.50 -25.78 -33.14
N CYS A 211 -7.84 -25.02 -32.10
CA CYS A 211 -8.35 -25.55 -30.84
C CYS A 211 -9.81 -25.08 -30.68
N PRO A 212 -10.81 -25.98 -30.68
CA PRO A 212 -12.18 -25.64 -30.32
C PRO A 212 -12.40 -25.99 -28.85
N PHE A 213 -12.96 -25.10 -28.04
CA PHE A 213 -13.89 -25.50 -26.97
C PHE A 213 -14.64 -24.26 -26.44
N GLN A 214 -15.90 -24.15 -26.86
CA GLN A 214 -16.93 -23.37 -26.20
C GLN A 214 -17.29 -24.02 -24.87
N GLY A 215 -17.44 -23.20 -23.83
CA GLY A 215 -18.03 -23.57 -22.55
C GLY A 215 -18.62 -22.34 -21.90
N ALA A 216 -19.95 -22.23 -21.96
CA ALA A 216 -20.75 -21.12 -21.47
C ALA A 216 -20.74 -21.03 -19.93
N CYS A 217 -20.64 -19.82 -19.38
CA CYS A 217 -21.07 -19.53 -18.02
C CYS A 217 -22.07 -18.39 -18.07
N HIS A 218 -23.31 -18.73 -17.72
CA HIS A 218 -24.43 -17.81 -17.63
C HIS A 218 -24.25 -16.86 -16.45
N SER A 219 -24.72 -15.64 -16.69
CA SER A 219 -24.98 -14.55 -15.75
C SER A 219 -25.91 -14.95 -14.62
N THR A 220 -25.59 -14.55 -13.39
CA THR A 220 -26.60 -14.22 -12.37
C THR A 220 -26.19 -12.94 -11.64
N SER A 221 -27.09 -11.97 -11.75
CA SER A 221 -27.03 -10.63 -11.19
C SER A 221 -27.21 -10.66 -9.67
N PHE A 222 -26.37 -9.90 -8.96
CA PHE A 222 -26.42 -9.72 -7.51
C PHE A 222 -27.33 -8.54 -7.15
N SER A 223 -28.63 -8.69 -7.43
CA SER A 223 -29.64 -7.67 -7.15
C SER A 223 -30.92 -8.27 -6.59
N ASP A 224 -30.82 -9.04 -5.50
CA ASP A 224 -31.99 -9.45 -4.69
C ASP A 224 -31.54 -9.79 -3.27
N MET A 225 -31.36 -8.77 -2.43
CA MET A 225 -31.16 -9.00 -0.99
C MET A 225 -31.54 -7.79 -0.11
N LEU A 226 -32.72 -7.20 -0.33
CA LEU A 226 -33.35 -6.28 0.63
C LEU A 226 -34.86 -6.53 0.71
N ALA A 227 -35.24 -7.55 1.49
CA ALA A 227 -36.56 -7.62 2.11
C ALA A 227 -36.45 -8.45 3.40
N SER A 228 -36.93 -7.88 4.51
CA SER A 228 -37.09 -8.46 5.86
C SER A 228 -35.95 -8.26 6.86
N GLN A 229 -35.94 -7.12 7.53
CA GLN A 229 -36.32 -6.99 8.96
C GLN A 229 -36.28 -5.52 9.41
#